data_AF-A0A3A9GSB4-F1
#
_entry.id   AF-A0A3A9GSB4-F1
#
_cell.length_a   1.000
_cell.length_b   1.000
_cell.length_c   1.000
_cell.angle_alpha   90.00
_cell.angle_beta   90.00
_cell.angle_gamma   90.00
#
_symmetry.space_group_name_H-M   'P 1'
#
loop_
_entity.id
_entity.type
_entity.pdbx_description
1 polymer ?
#
loop_
_entity_poly.entity_id
_entity_poly.type
_entity_poly.pdbx_seq_one_letter_code
_entity_poly.pdbx_strand_id
1 'polypeptide(L)'
;MKIKENRMRSFVERGNELITNGKTPEAMKLVERGLGYYTDRIMKSLSPYAKADAGLILFVMRHLANEIERNHPGAKELAEGMEKCVVTPPLIEVEKRKKANME
;
A
#
# COMPACT_ATOMS: atom_id res chain seq x y z
N MET A 1 -20.87 12.23 20.01
CA MET A 1 -20.53 13.02 18.81
C MET A 1 -19.85 12.07 17.82
N LYS A 2 -20.53 11.65 16.73
CA LYS A 2 -19.89 10.80 15.71
C LYS A 2 -18.94 11.70 14.92
N ILE A 3 -17.64 11.54 15.12
CA ILE A 3 -16.63 12.12 14.23
C ILE A 3 -16.91 11.50 12.86
N LYS A 4 -17.49 12.27 11.93
CA LYS A 4 -17.48 11.88 10.51
C LYS A 4 -16.04 12.00 10.07
N GLU A 5 -15.27 10.94 10.25
CA GLU A 5 -13.99 10.83 9.56
C GLU A 5 -14.27 10.97 8.07
N ASN A 6 -13.60 11.93 7.45
CA ASN A 6 -13.69 12.17 6.02
C ASN A 6 -12.99 10.98 5.33
N ARG A 7 -13.70 9.85 5.19
CA ARG A 7 -13.15 8.62 4.64
C ARG A 7 -12.81 8.87 3.18
N MET A 8 -11.52 8.76 2.85
CA MET A 8 -11.08 8.87 1.47
C MET A 8 -11.81 7.81 0.63
N ARG A 9 -12.43 8.26 -0.46
CA ARG A 9 -13.14 7.40 -1.40
C ARG A 9 -12.13 6.48 -2.11
N SER A 10 -12.50 5.20 -2.29
CA SER A 10 -11.63 4.14 -2.80
C SER A 10 -11.00 4.49 -4.16
N PHE A 11 -9.69 4.26 -4.30
CA PHE A 11 -9.01 4.38 -5.59
C PHE A 11 -9.56 3.37 -6.61
N VAL A 12 -9.89 2.16 -6.16
CA VAL A 12 -10.39 1.07 -7.02
C VAL A 12 -11.81 1.37 -7.52
N GLU A 13 -12.72 1.80 -6.64
CA GLU A 13 -14.09 2.14 -7.04
C GLU A 13 -14.10 3.29 -8.05
N ARG A 14 -13.34 4.35 -7.75
CA ARG A 14 -13.19 5.49 -8.66
C ARG A 14 -12.49 5.12 -9.97
N GLY A 15 -11.56 4.16 -9.92
CA GLY A 15 -10.91 3.61 -11.12
C GLY A 15 -11.91 2.87 -12.00
N ASN A 16 -12.74 2.03 -11.39
CA ASN A 16 -13.80 1.29 -12.09
C ASN A 16 -14.81 2.26 -12.73
N GLU A 17 -15.21 3.32 -12.04
CA GLU A 17 -16.08 4.37 -12.61
C GLU A 17 -15.44 5.03 -13.85
N LEU A 18 -14.14 5.29 -13.84
CA LEU A 18 -13.43 5.84 -14.99
C LEU A 18 -13.41 4.84 -16.15
N ILE A 19 -13.17 3.55 -15.89
CA ILE A 19 -13.21 2.49 -16.90
C ILE A 19 -14.60 2.39 -17.55
N THR A 20 -15.66 2.37 -16.75
CA THR A 20 -17.05 2.34 -17.26
C THR A 20 -17.38 3.55 -18.15
N ASN A 21 -16.76 4.70 -17.87
CA ASN A 21 -16.90 5.93 -18.66
C ASN A 21 -15.95 6.01 -19.86
N GLY A 22 -15.23 4.94 -20.20
CA GLY A 22 -14.27 4.90 -21.31
C GLY A 22 -12.95 5.65 -21.05
N LYS A 23 -12.68 6.04 -19.81
CA LYS A 23 -11.51 6.83 -19.36
C LYS A 23 -10.43 5.94 -18.75
N THR A 24 -10.05 4.88 -19.47
CA THR A 24 -9.07 3.89 -19.01
C THR A 24 -7.69 4.50 -18.69
N PRO A 25 -7.14 5.45 -19.46
CA PRO A 25 -5.87 6.11 -19.12
C PRO A 25 -5.92 6.85 -17.77
N GLU A 26 -7.04 7.52 -17.47
CA GLU A 26 -7.25 8.20 -16.19
C GLU A 26 -7.40 7.21 -15.04
N ALA A 27 -8.07 6.08 -15.28
CA ALA A 27 -8.19 4.99 -14.32
C ALA A 27 -6.80 4.44 -13.94
N MET A 28 -5.92 4.20 -14.92
CA MET A 28 -4.55 3.74 -14.68
C MET A 28 -3.77 4.74 -13.82
N LYS A 29 -3.80 6.04 -14.16
CA LYS A 29 -3.16 7.10 -13.36
C LYS A 29 -3.71 7.15 -11.93
N LEU A 30 -4.99 6.85 -11.74
CA LEU A 30 -5.60 6.82 -10.42
C LEU A 30 -5.13 5.62 -9.59
N VAL A 31 -5.00 4.44 -10.21
CA VAL A 31 -4.45 3.25 -9.57
C VAL A 31 -2.99 3.47 -9.18
N GLU A 32 -2.17 4.06 -10.07
CA GLU A 32 -0.78 4.43 -9.79
C GLU A 32 -0.67 5.35 -8.56
N ARG A 33 -1.53 6.38 -8.48
CA ARG A 33 -1.62 7.24 -7.29
C ARG A 33 -2.02 6.47 -6.04
N GLY A 34 -2.92 5.50 -6.17
CA GLY A 34 -3.34 4.65 -5.06
C GLY A 34 -2.19 3.79 -4.52
N LEU A 35 -1.39 3.22 -5.41
CA LEU A 35 -0.20 2.45 -5.06
C LEU A 35 0.82 3.34 -4.35
N GLY A 36 1.19 4.47 -4.95
CA GLY A 36 2.14 5.41 -4.34
C GLY A 36 1.67 5.91 -2.96
N TYR A 37 0.37 6.19 -2.81
CA TYR A 37 -0.21 6.59 -1.54
C TYR A 37 -0.02 5.55 -0.43
N TYR A 38 -0.30 4.28 -0.71
CA TYR A 38 -0.16 3.21 0.29
C TYR A 38 1.32 2.86 0.54
N THR A 39 2.15 2.83 -0.50
CA THR A 39 3.61 2.66 -0.36
C THR A 39 4.20 3.72 0.55
N ASP A 40 3.89 5.00 0.32
CA ASP A 40 4.39 6.11 1.15
C ASP A 40 3.96 5.99 2.61
N ARG A 41 2.70 5.61 2.86
CA ARG A 41 2.19 5.43 4.22
C ARG A 41 2.88 4.30 4.96
N ILE A 42 3.05 3.16 4.30
CA ILE A 42 3.73 2.00 4.87
C ILE A 42 5.19 2.36 5.16
N MET A 43 5.90 2.93 4.19
CA MET A 43 7.30 3.32 4.35
C MET A 43 7.51 4.34 5.46
N LYS A 44 6.63 5.36 5.57
CA LYS A 44 6.67 6.34 6.67
C LYS A 44 6.40 5.73 8.04
N SER A 45 5.60 4.66 8.10
CA SER A 45 5.26 3.99 9.36
C SER A 45 6.35 3.02 9.82
N LEU A 46 7.11 2.46 8.88
CA LEU A 46 8.22 1.55 9.18
C LEU A 46 9.53 2.30 9.40
N SER A 47 9.72 3.48 8.79
CA SER A 47 10.99 4.18 8.80
C SER A 47 11.12 5.23 9.93
N PRO A 48 12.31 5.33 10.57
CA PRO A 48 13.46 4.44 10.44
C PRO A 48 13.25 3.16 11.27
N TYR A 49 13.77 2.02 10.79
CA TYR A 49 13.90 0.80 11.58
C TYR A 49 15.36 0.33 11.60
N ALA A 50 15.71 -0.49 12.59
CA ALA A 50 17.05 -1.06 12.66
C ALA A 50 17.20 -2.18 11.62
N LYS A 51 18.29 -2.20 10.84
CA LYS A 51 18.51 -3.21 9.78
C LYS A 51 18.35 -4.66 10.26
N ALA A 52 18.70 -4.96 11.52
CA ALA A 52 18.53 -6.29 12.11
C ALA A 52 17.05 -6.70 12.27
N ASP A 53 16.14 -5.73 12.41
CA ASP A 53 14.69 -5.96 12.57
C ASP A 53 13.97 -6.16 11.23
N ALA A 54 14.68 -6.08 10.09
CA ALA A 54 14.09 -6.32 8.77
C ALA A 54 13.32 -7.66 8.70
N GLY A 55 13.83 -8.70 9.37
CA GLY A 55 13.18 -10.00 9.47
C GLY A 55 11.85 -9.94 10.24
N LEU A 56 11.78 -9.17 11.32
CA LEU A 56 10.54 -8.98 12.11
C LEU A 56 9.49 -8.22 11.31
N ILE A 57 9.90 -7.15 10.62
CA ILE A 57 9.03 -6.36 9.75
C ILE A 57 8.46 -7.24 8.64
N LEU A 58 9.32 -8.01 7.96
CA LEU A 58 8.89 -8.92 6.90
C LEU A 58 7.88 -9.96 7.41
N PHE A 59 8.11 -10.53 8.59
CA PHE A 59 7.19 -11.49 9.21
C PHE A 59 5.82 -10.85 9.48
N VAL A 60 5.79 -9.67 10.11
CA VAL A 60 4.54 -8.96 10.41
C VAL A 60 3.79 -8.58 9.14
N MET A 61 4.48 -8.06 8.11
CA MET A 61 3.83 -7.68 6.85
C MET A 61 3.19 -8.88 6.14
N ARG A 62 3.86 -10.04 6.13
CA ARG A 62 3.30 -11.28 5.57
C ARG A 62 2.07 -11.76 6.34
N HIS A 63 2.13 -11.72 7.68
CA HIS A 63 0.99 -12.07 8.51
C HIS A 63 -0.20 -11.16 8.21
N LEU A 64 0.01 -9.85 8.16
CA LEU A 64 -1.04 -8.88 7.81
C LEU A 64 -1.62 -9.09 6.41
N ALA A 65 -0.77 -9.39 5.41
CA ALA A 65 -1.22 -9.70 4.06
C ALA A 65 -2.13 -10.94 4.04
N ASN A 66 -1.73 -12.02 4.72
CA ASN A 66 -2.54 -13.24 4.83
C ASN A 66 -3.90 -12.98 5.52
N GLU A 67 -3.91 -12.15 6.57
CA GLU A 67 -5.15 -11.75 7.24
C GLU A 67 -6.05 -10.92 6.32
N ILE A 68 -5.49 -10.02 5.51
CA ILE A 68 -6.25 -9.25 4.52
C ILE A 68 -6.87 -10.19 3.48
N GLU A 69 -6.09 -11.12 2.92
CA GLU A 69 -6.60 -12.11 1.96
C GLU A 69 -7.73 -12.95 2.55
N ARG A 70 -7.59 -13.40 3.80
CA ARG A 70 -8.61 -14.22 4.48
C ARG A 70 -9.91 -13.46 4.74
N ASN A 71 -9.81 -12.18 5.09
CA ASN A 71 -10.95 -11.39 5.55
C ASN A 71 -11.61 -10.56 4.44
N HIS A 72 -10.96 -10.38 3.29
CA HIS A 72 -11.45 -9.55 2.18
C HIS A 72 -11.51 -10.35 0.87
N PRO A 73 -12.68 -10.95 0.55
CA PRO A 73 -12.89 -11.63 -0.73
C PRO A 73 -12.57 -10.71 -1.91
N GLY A 74 -11.83 -11.20 -2.90
CA GLY A 74 -11.42 -10.42 -4.07
C GLY A 74 -10.12 -9.65 -3.91
N ALA A 75 -9.57 -9.52 -2.69
CA ALA A 75 -8.33 -8.78 -2.46
C ALA A 75 -7.13 -9.49 -3.11
N LYS A 76 -7.07 -10.82 -3.00
CA LYS A 76 -6.02 -11.65 -3.59
C LYS A 76 -6.04 -11.55 -5.11
N GLU A 77 -7.20 -11.75 -5.72
CA GLU A 77 -7.38 -11.71 -7.16
C GLU A 77 -7.03 -10.34 -7.74
N LEU A 78 -7.39 -9.26 -7.03
CA LEU A 78 -7.01 -7.90 -7.40
C LEU A 78 -5.49 -7.71 -7.35
N ALA A 79 -4.83 -8.17 -6.28
CA ALA A 79 -3.38 -8.04 -6.12
C ALA A 79 -2.61 -8.83 -7.20
N GLU A 80 -2.99 -10.07 -7.47
CA GLU A 80 -2.42 -10.90 -8.53
C GLU A 80 -2.67 -10.30 -9.93
N GLY A 81 -3.83 -9.66 -10.12
CA GLY A 81 -4.13 -8.92 -11.35
C GLY A 81 -3.23 -7.70 -11.51
N MET A 82 -2.97 -6.96 -10.43
CA MET A 82 -2.07 -5.81 -10.45
C MET A 82 -0.61 -6.21 -10.72
N GLU A 83 -0.14 -7.31 -10.14
CA GLU A 83 1.23 -7.81 -10.33
C GLU A 83 1.58 -8.05 -11.80
N LYS A 84 0.60 -8.46 -12.61
CA LYS A 84 0.79 -8.69 -14.06
C LYS A 84 0.89 -7.41 -14.88
N CYS A 85 0.38 -6.30 -14.37
CA CYS A 85 0.17 -5.07 -15.15
C CYS A 85 0.95 -3.87 -14.60
N VAL A 86 1.53 -3.99 -13.40
CA VAL A 86 2.18 -2.88 -12.69
C VAL A 86 3.64 -3.21 -12.45
N VAL A 87 4.52 -2.32 -12.87
CA VAL A 87 5.93 -2.33 -12.46
C VAL A 87 6.03 -1.62 -11.12
N THR A 88 6.39 -2.37 -10.07
CA THR A 88 6.63 -1.78 -8.75
C THR A 88 7.99 -1.07 -8.74
N PRO A 89 8.06 0.21 -8.35
CA PRO A 89 9.34 0.90 -8.24
C PRO A 89 10.19 0.26 -7.13
N PRO A 90 11.52 0.24 -7.27
CA PRO A 90 12.40 -0.28 -6.23
C PRO A 90 12.24 0.54 -4.94
N LEU A 91 12.12 -0.17 -3.81
CA LEU A 91 12.12 0.46 -2.49
C LEU A 91 13.54 0.93 -2.18
N ILE A 92 13.81 2.22 -2.41
CA ILE A 92 15.06 2.84 -2.01
C ILE A 92 14.91 3.30 -0.56
N GLU A 93 15.44 2.51 0.37
CA GLU A 93 15.46 2.90 1.77
C GLU A 93 16.60 3.90 2.01
N VAL A 94 16.25 5.12 2.43
CA VAL A 94 17.24 6.08 2.90
C VAL A 94 17.54 5.77 4.35
N GLU A 95 18.69 5.14 4.60
CA GLU A 95 19.20 4.85 5.95
C GLU A 95 19.45 6.17 6.70
N LYS A 96 18.42 6.72 7.36
CA LYS A 96 18.60 7.86 8.25
C LYS A 96 19.14 7.33 9.56
N ARG A 97 20.46 7.34 9.74
CA ARG A 97 21.12 7.12 11.03
C ARG A 97 20.68 8.20 12.03
N LYS A 98 19.54 8.01 12.69
CA LYS A 98 19.30 8.61 13.99
C LYS A 98 19.98 7.71 15.03
N LYS A 99 20.65 8.32 16.02
CA LYS A 99 21.27 7.59 17.13
C LYS A 99 20.24 6.61 17.71
N ALA A 100 20.67 5.38 17.98
CA ALA A 100 19.83 4.40 18.65
C ALA A 100 19.28 5.03 19.94
N ASN A 101 17.98 4.85 20.18
CA ASN A 101 17.45 5.01 21.53
C ASN A 101 18.08 3.86 22.33
N MET A 102 19.14 4.17 23.08
CA MET A 102 19.64 3.24 24.09
C MET A 102 18.61 3.30 25.22
N GLU A 103 17.93 2.19 25.48
CA GLU A 103 17.17 1.99 26.72
C GLU A 103 18.13 1.90 27.92
#